data_AF-A0A6N8T8W3-F1
#
_entry.id   AF-A0A6N8T8W3-F1
#
_cell.length_a   1.000
_cell.length_b   1.000
_cell.length_c   1.000
_cell.angle_alpha   90.00
_cell.angle_beta   90.00
_cell.angle_gamma   90.00
#
_symmetry.space_group_name_H-M   'P 1'
#
loop_
_entity.id
_entity.type
_entity.pdbx_description
1 polymer ?
#
loop_
_entity_poly.entity_id
_entity_poly.type
_entity_poly.pdbx_seq_one_letter_code
_entity_poly.pdbx_strand_id
1 'polypeptide(L)'
;MNILANPEPAIRARVLTTLDSVCSSEALRKSKRMRELLRYLVQESIERPGAPVTAEAIAANVFNRTNGFDAIDDPIVRTTVSRLRAALATYYEQEACGDEVEIRIPRGGYMPEFLPRAAKPPARRRLEWLRGNLWMLNVASAVVALVALGIALSLGTDACRP
;
A
#
# COMPACT_ATOMS: atom_id res chain seq x y z
N MET A 1 -25.02 -8.59 -9.33
CA MET A 1 -25.18 -7.18 -8.94
C MET A 1 -23.80 -6.55 -8.83
N ASN A 2 -23.17 -6.24 -9.97
CA ASN A 2 -21.81 -5.67 -10.01
C ASN A 2 -21.96 -4.20 -10.46
N ILE A 3 -22.08 -3.29 -9.51
CA ILE A 3 -22.56 -1.90 -9.74
C ILE A 3 -21.51 -1.06 -10.50
N LEU A 4 -20.28 -1.54 -10.71
CA LEU A 4 -19.18 -0.77 -11.30
C LEU A 4 -18.68 -1.33 -12.65
N ALA A 5 -19.57 -1.92 -13.46
CA ALA A 5 -19.21 -2.34 -14.83
C ALA A 5 -18.89 -1.15 -15.77
N ASN A 6 -19.04 0.09 -15.30
CA ASN A 6 -18.50 1.29 -15.94
C ASN A 6 -18.03 2.25 -14.82
N PRO A 7 -16.73 2.43 -14.59
CA PRO A 7 -16.29 3.40 -13.59
C PRO A 7 -16.51 4.80 -14.16
N GLU A 8 -17.51 5.52 -13.64
CA GLU A 8 -17.58 6.97 -13.80
C GLU A 8 -16.21 7.61 -13.54
N PRO A 9 -15.86 8.76 -14.15
CA PRO A 9 -14.52 9.34 -14.08
C PRO A 9 -13.98 9.47 -12.64
N ALA A 10 -14.85 9.73 -11.66
CA ALA A 10 -14.51 9.76 -10.24
C ALA A 10 -14.07 8.39 -9.67
N ILE A 11 -14.72 7.30 -10.08
CA ILE A 11 -14.39 5.93 -9.66
C ILE A 11 -13.10 5.48 -10.33
N ARG A 12 -12.92 5.81 -11.61
CA ARG A 12 -11.69 5.51 -12.34
C ARG A 12 -10.48 6.14 -11.67
N ALA A 13 -10.56 7.40 -11.26
CA ALA A 13 -9.49 8.07 -10.53
C ALA A 13 -9.15 7.34 -9.22
N ARG A 14 -10.16 6.98 -8.42
CA ARG A 14 -9.98 6.23 -7.16
C ARG A 14 -9.32 4.87 -7.38
N VAL A 15 -9.74 4.13 -8.42
CA VAL A 15 -9.12 2.84 -8.80
C VAL A 15 -7.64 3.01 -9.14
N LEU A 16 -7.30 4.04 -9.94
CA LEU A 16 -5.91 4.29 -10.33
C LEU A 16 -5.04 4.73 -9.14
N THR A 17 -5.58 5.55 -8.23
CA THR A 17 -4.90 5.92 -6.98
C THR A 17 -4.65 4.70 -6.11
N THR A 18 -5.66 3.84 -5.90
CA THR A 18 -5.49 2.60 -5.13
C THR A 18 -4.50 1.65 -5.80
N LEU A 19 -4.51 1.54 -7.13
CA LEU A 19 -3.54 0.75 -7.88
C LEU A 19 -2.10 1.20 -7.59
N ASP A 20 -1.85 2.51 -7.55
CA ASP A 20 -0.52 3.04 -7.24
C ASP A 20 -0.11 2.74 -5.78
N SER A 21 -1.01 2.97 -4.82
CA SER A 21 -0.80 2.61 -3.41
C SER A 21 -0.44 1.13 -3.24
N VAL A 22 -1.20 0.24 -3.89
CA VAL A 22 -0.97 -1.21 -3.86
C VAL A 22 0.38 -1.54 -4.52
N CYS A 23 0.73 -0.94 -5.65
CA CYS A 23 2.01 -1.18 -6.33
C CYS A 23 3.23 -0.69 -5.54
N SER A 24 3.05 0.30 -4.66
CA SER A 24 4.10 0.89 -3.83
C SER A 24 4.20 0.25 -2.43
N SER A 25 3.21 -0.56 -2.05
CA SER A 25 3.16 -1.31 -0.78
C SER A 25 4.33 -2.26 -0.57
N GLU A 26 4.63 -2.60 0.69
CA GLU A 26 5.64 -3.61 1.00
C GLU A 26 5.28 -4.98 0.43
N ALA A 27 3.99 -5.32 0.40
CA ALA A 27 3.46 -6.56 -0.15
C ALA A 27 3.80 -6.77 -1.64
N LEU A 28 3.81 -5.70 -2.47
CA LEU A 28 4.02 -5.82 -3.93
C LEU A 28 5.28 -5.13 -4.47
N ARG A 29 5.84 -4.13 -3.79
CA ARG A 29 6.97 -3.30 -4.26
C ARG A 29 8.16 -4.11 -4.76
N LYS A 30 8.46 -5.23 -4.11
CA LYS A 30 9.62 -6.08 -4.42
C LYS A 30 9.46 -6.87 -5.72
N SER A 31 8.23 -7.09 -6.20
CA SER A 31 7.97 -7.95 -7.35
C SER A 31 7.52 -7.13 -8.56
N LYS A 32 8.45 -6.86 -9.48
CA LYS A 32 8.13 -6.15 -10.74
C LYS A 32 7.01 -6.85 -11.51
N ARG A 33 7.09 -8.18 -11.65
CA ARG A 33 6.12 -8.97 -12.43
C ARG A 33 4.71 -8.92 -11.86
N MET A 34 4.56 -8.95 -10.53
CA MET A 34 3.23 -8.86 -9.91
C MET A 34 2.61 -7.47 -10.10
N ARG A 35 3.43 -6.42 -10.08
CA ARG A 35 2.98 -5.06 -10.40
C ARG A 35 2.58 -4.91 -11.86
N GLU A 36 3.37 -5.46 -12.78
CA GLU A 36 3.04 -5.50 -14.22
C GLU A 36 1.70 -6.24 -14.45
N LEU A 37 1.52 -7.40 -13.82
CA LEU A 37 0.28 -8.16 -13.89
C LEU A 37 -0.92 -7.37 -13.35
N LEU A 38 -0.81 -6.79 -12.15
CA LEU A 38 -1.91 -6.04 -11.54
C LEU A 38 -2.30 -4.83 -12.40
N ARG A 39 -1.31 -4.08 -12.91
CA ARG A 39 -1.54 -2.94 -13.80
C ARG A 39 -2.24 -3.37 -15.09
N TYR A 40 -1.78 -4.45 -15.71
CA TYR A 40 -2.41 -5.00 -16.91
C TYR A 40 -3.89 -5.34 -16.65
N LEU A 41 -4.18 -6.08 -15.58
CA LEU A 41 -5.54 -6.48 -15.25
C LEU A 41 -6.48 -5.29 -14.96
N VAL A 42 -6.00 -4.27 -14.26
CA VAL A 42 -6.78 -3.05 -13.98
C VAL A 42 -6.96 -2.21 -15.24
N GLN A 43 -5.95 -2.14 -16.11
CA GLN A 43 -6.09 -1.43 -17.38
C GLN A 43 -7.13 -2.09 -18.28
N GLU A 44 -7.05 -3.42 -18.43
CA GLU A 44 -8.02 -4.21 -19.21
C GLU A 44 -9.44 -4.04 -18.67
N SER A 45 -9.63 -3.97 -17.35
CA SER A 45 -10.96 -3.80 -16.78
C SER A 45 -11.56 -2.40 -16.99
N ILE A 46 -10.71 -1.37 -17.13
CA ILE A 46 -11.12 0.00 -17.44
C ILE A 46 -11.38 0.16 -18.93
N GLU A 47 -10.50 -0.37 -19.79
CA GLU A 47 -10.60 -0.22 -21.25
C GLU A 47 -11.67 -1.11 -21.88
N ARG A 48 -11.82 -2.33 -21.35
CA ARG A 48 -12.75 -3.34 -21.86
C ARG A 48 -13.63 -3.90 -20.73
N PRO A 49 -14.55 -3.09 -20.18
CA PRO A 49 -15.37 -3.52 -19.07
C PRO A 49 -16.24 -4.73 -19.45
N GLY A 50 -16.23 -5.77 -18.61
CA GLY A 50 -17.00 -6.99 -18.82
C GLY A 50 -16.39 -7.99 -19.82
N ALA A 51 -15.32 -7.63 -20.54
CA ALA A 51 -14.61 -8.59 -21.37
C ALA A 51 -13.77 -9.55 -20.50
N PRO A 52 -13.81 -10.87 -20.74
CA PRO A 52 -12.98 -11.80 -20.01
C PRO A 52 -11.52 -11.63 -20.42
N VAL A 53 -10.63 -11.51 -19.45
CA VAL A 53 -9.18 -11.63 -19.68
C VAL A 53 -8.83 -13.12 -19.66
N THR A 54 -8.18 -13.62 -20.71
CA THR A 54 -7.74 -15.03 -20.79
C THR A 54 -6.30 -15.24 -20.30
N ALA A 55 -5.93 -16.48 -20.01
CA ALA A 55 -4.57 -16.80 -19.57
C ALA A 55 -3.54 -16.53 -20.67
N GLU A 56 -3.90 -16.81 -21.93
CA GLU A 56 -3.08 -16.60 -23.13
C GLU A 56 -2.79 -15.10 -23.32
N ALA A 57 -3.81 -14.25 -23.15
CA ALA A 57 -3.63 -12.80 -23.22
C ALA A 57 -2.66 -12.29 -22.15
N ILE A 58 -2.75 -12.80 -20.92
CA ILE A 58 -1.82 -12.46 -19.85
C ILE A 58 -0.41 -12.99 -20.17
N ALA A 59 -0.29 -14.22 -20.65
CA ALA A 59 0.99 -14.82 -21.02
C ALA A 59 1.70 -14.00 -22.11
N ALA A 60 0.98 -13.60 -23.15
CA ALA A 60 1.51 -12.76 -24.22
C ALA A 60 1.89 -11.36 -23.70
N ASN A 61 0.95 -10.64 -23.07
CA ASN A 61 1.10 -9.21 -22.79
C ASN A 61 1.91 -8.91 -21.51
N VAL A 62 1.94 -9.83 -20.54
CA VAL A 62 2.66 -9.63 -19.26
C VAL A 62 3.92 -10.48 -19.20
N PHE A 63 3.90 -11.70 -19.73
CA PHE A 63 5.02 -12.64 -19.63
C PHE A 63 5.83 -12.76 -20.94
N ASN A 64 5.47 -12.00 -21.99
CA ASN A 64 6.11 -12.04 -23.31
C ASN A 64 6.17 -13.46 -23.92
N ARG A 65 5.13 -14.26 -23.66
CA ARG A 65 4.97 -15.63 -24.17
C ARG A 65 3.95 -15.63 -25.31
N THR A 66 4.35 -15.13 -26.47
CA THR A 66 3.48 -14.98 -27.64
C THR A 66 3.25 -16.30 -28.39
N ASN A 67 4.21 -17.24 -28.33
CA ASN A 67 4.13 -18.54 -29.00
C ASN A 67 4.43 -19.66 -27.99
N GLY A 68 3.58 -20.69 -27.95
CA GLY A 68 3.81 -21.91 -27.15
C GLY A 68 3.46 -21.82 -25.66
N PHE A 69 2.64 -20.84 -25.26
CA PHE A 69 2.02 -20.88 -23.93
C PHE A 69 0.85 -21.87 -23.95
N ASP A 70 0.91 -22.87 -23.08
CA ASP A 70 -0.19 -23.80 -22.81
C ASP A 70 -0.61 -23.60 -21.34
N ALA A 71 -1.88 -23.26 -21.11
CA ALA A 71 -2.37 -22.96 -19.76
C ALA A 71 -2.45 -24.18 -18.83
N ILE A 72 -2.41 -25.40 -19.38
CA ILE A 72 -2.39 -26.66 -18.66
C ILE A 72 -0.96 -26.95 -18.19
N ASP A 73 0.01 -26.83 -19.10
CA ASP A 73 1.41 -27.23 -18.84
C ASP A 73 2.28 -26.09 -18.27
N ASP A 74 1.94 -24.82 -18.53
CA ASP A 74 2.66 -23.65 -18.02
C ASP A 74 1.89 -22.95 -16.89
N PRO A 75 2.24 -23.20 -15.61
CA PRO A 75 1.52 -22.65 -14.48
C PRO A 75 1.89 -21.19 -14.18
N ILE A 76 2.71 -20.52 -15.01
CA ILE A 76 3.24 -19.17 -14.70
C ILE A 76 2.14 -18.15 -14.43
N VAL A 77 1.09 -18.12 -15.25
CA VAL A 77 -0.05 -17.21 -15.08
C VAL A 77 -0.80 -17.56 -13.80
N ARG A 78 -1.18 -18.82 -13.63
CA ARG A 78 -1.96 -19.28 -12.47
C ARG A 78 -1.22 -19.06 -11.16
N THR A 79 0.07 -19.35 -11.11
CA THR A 79 0.92 -19.20 -9.92
C THR A 79 1.12 -17.72 -9.58
N THR A 80 1.41 -16.88 -10.58
CA THR A 80 1.61 -15.44 -10.35
C THR A 80 0.32 -14.77 -9.90
N VAL A 81 -0.83 -15.11 -10.50
CA VAL A 81 -2.14 -14.61 -10.05
C VAL A 81 -2.44 -15.08 -8.63
N SER A 82 -2.10 -16.32 -8.27
CA SER A 82 -2.29 -16.83 -6.90
C SER A 82 -1.45 -16.06 -5.88
N ARG A 83 -0.20 -15.76 -6.22
CA ARG A 83 0.67 -14.88 -5.39
C ARG A 83 0.14 -13.46 -5.33
N LEU A 84 -0.40 -12.93 -6.43
CA LEU A 84 -1.01 -11.60 -6.47
C LEU A 84 -2.22 -11.50 -5.55
N ARG A 85 -3.10 -12.51 -5.54
CA ARG A 85 -4.21 -12.58 -4.60
C ARG A 85 -3.74 -12.58 -3.15
N ALA A 86 -2.71 -13.37 -2.82
CA ALA A 86 -2.14 -13.40 -1.47
C ALA A 86 -1.54 -12.05 -1.06
N ALA A 87 -0.79 -11.40 -1.95
CA ALA A 87 -0.20 -10.09 -1.68
C ALA A 87 -1.26 -8.99 -1.52
N LEU A 88 -2.34 -9.02 -2.31
CA LEU A 88 -3.48 -8.13 -2.14
C LEU A 88 -4.16 -8.33 -0.78
N ALA A 89 -4.34 -9.58 -0.34
CA ALA A 89 -4.88 -9.87 0.98
C ALA A 89 -3.99 -9.28 2.09
N THR A 90 -2.68 -9.51 2.03
CA THR A 90 -1.71 -8.93 2.98
C THR A 90 -1.77 -7.40 2.99
N TYR A 91 -1.78 -6.77 1.83
CA TYR A 91 -1.90 -5.31 1.72
C TYR A 91 -3.19 -4.81 2.40
N TYR A 92 -4.33 -5.41 2.08
CA TYR A 92 -5.61 -4.97 2.63
C TYR A 92 -5.79 -5.28 4.13
N GLU A 93 -5.03 -6.23 4.66
CA GLU A 93 -4.99 -6.54 6.10
C GLU A 93 -4.04 -5.61 6.87
N GLN A 94 -2.90 -5.23 6.30
CA GLN A 94 -1.78 -4.63 7.04
C GLN A 94 -1.47 -3.18 6.67
N GLU A 95 -1.67 -2.80 5.40
CA GLU A 95 -1.15 -1.55 4.82
C GLU A 95 -2.26 -0.62 4.30
N ALA A 96 -3.40 -1.16 3.84
CA ALA A 96 -4.48 -0.38 3.23
C ALA A 96 -5.07 0.63 4.22
N CYS A 97 -4.82 1.90 3.93
CA CYS A 97 -5.13 3.02 4.79
C CYS A 97 -5.76 4.12 3.94
N GLY A 98 -6.99 4.50 4.26
CA GLY A 98 -7.68 5.54 3.51
C GLY A 98 -8.14 5.11 2.11
N ASP A 99 -7.81 3.89 1.66
CA ASP A 99 -8.29 3.37 0.39
C ASP A 99 -9.80 3.12 0.46
N GLU A 100 -10.46 3.79 -0.45
CA GLU A 100 -11.91 3.89 -0.58
C GLU A 100 -12.47 2.85 -1.56
N VAL A 101 -11.58 2.15 -2.25
CA VAL A 101 -11.85 1.09 -3.20
C VAL A 101 -10.95 -0.11 -2.87
N GLU A 102 -11.51 -1.31 -2.92
CA GLU A 102 -10.79 -2.56 -2.83
C GLU A 102 -10.70 -3.22 -4.21
N ILE A 103 -9.49 -3.57 -4.62
CA ILE A 103 -9.21 -4.31 -5.86
C ILE A 103 -9.16 -5.80 -5.49
N ARG A 104 -10.16 -6.55 -5.94
CA ARG A 104 -10.29 -7.99 -5.67
C ARG A 104 -10.17 -8.78 -6.96
N ILE A 105 -9.40 -9.87 -6.94
CA ILE A 105 -9.33 -10.80 -8.09
C ILE A 105 -10.06 -12.10 -7.71
N PRO A 106 -11.26 -12.36 -8.26
CA PRO A 106 -12.07 -13.52 -7.92
C PRO A 106 -11.37 -14.83 -8.28
N ARG A 107 -11.74 -15.92 -7.61
CA ARG A 107 -11.27 -17.27 -7.97
C ARG A 107 -11.96 -17.69 -9.28
N GLY A 108 -11.25 -18.45 -10.11
CA GLY A 108 -11.77 -18.95 -11.39
C GLY A 108 -11.69 -17.97 -12.56
N GLY A 109 -11.29 -16.71 -12.33
CA GLY A 109 -11.07 -15.73 -13.38
C GLY A 109 -9.87 -14.83 -13.10
N TYR A 110 -9.57 -13.96 -14.04
CA TYR A 110 -8.48 -12.97 -13.94
C TYR A 110 -8.98 -11.53 -13.87
N MET A 111 -10.27 -11.30 -14.19
CA MET A 111 -10.84 -9.96 -14.22
C MET A 111 -10.98 -9.39 -12.80
N PRO A 112 -10.37 -8.23 -12.49
CA PRO A 112 -10.50 -7.61 -11.17
C PRO A 112 -11.89 -7.00 -10.99
N GLU A 113 -12.40 -7.11 -9.77
CA GLU A 113 -13.59 -6.45 -9.27
C GLU A 113 -13.19 -5.31 -8.35
N PHE A 114 -13.93 -4.20 -8.44
CA PHE A 114 -13.73 -3.03 -7.60
C PHE A 114 -14.89 -2.94 -6.62
N LEU A 115 -14.58 -3.01 -5.33
CA LEU A 115 -15.59 -2.97 -4.27
C LEU A 115 -15.44 -1.67 -3.49
N PRO A 116 -16.53 -0.97 -3.15
CA PRO A 116 -16.48 0.14 -2.21
C PRO A 116 -15.92 -0.33 -0.87
N ARG A 117 -14.97 0.42 -0.33
CA ARG A 117 -14.36 0.15 0.98
C ARG A 117 -14.51 1.37 1.86
N ALA A 118 -15.00 1.18 3.08
CA ALA A 118 -14.96 2.24 4.07
C ALA A 118 -13.50 2.50 4.43
N ALA A 119 -13.03 3.73 4.17
CA ALA A 119 -11.68 4.16 4.49
C ALA A 119 -11.37 3.86 5.96
N LYS A 120 -10.49 2.89 6.23
CA LYS A 120 -10.01 2.64 7.58
C LYS A 120 -9.03 3.75 7.93
N PRO A 121 -9.20 4.47 9.05
CA PRO A 121 -8.23 5.46 9.45
C PRO A 121 -6.84 4.81 9.62
N PRO A 122 -5.75 5.45 9.16
CA PRO A 122 -4.41 4.89 9.20
C PRO A 122 -4.06 4.31 10.57
N ALA A 123 -3.79 3.01 10.65
CA ALA A 123 -3.16 2.43 11.84
C ALA A 123 -1.79 3.10 12.11
N ARG A 124 -1.10 3.53 11.04
CA ARG A 124 0.18 4.24 11.06
C ARG A 124 0.12 5.63 11.70
N ARG A 125 -1.01 6.34 11.67
CA ARG A 125 -1.15 7.66 12.32
C ARG A 125 -1.03 7.58 13.85
N ARG A 126 -1.34 6.42 14.45
CA ARG A 126 -1.21 6.21 15.90
C ARG A 126 0.24 6.15 16.38
N LEU A 127 1.17 5.65 15.54
CA LEU A 127 2.60 5.59 15.88
C LEU A 127 3.42 6.76 15.30
N GLU A 128 2.96 7.40 14.23
CA GLU A 128 3.69 8.55 13.68
C GLU A 128 3.63 9.79 14.56
N TRP A 129 2.55 10.02 15.32
CA TRP A 129 2.54 11.06 16.37
C TRP A 129 3.64 10.82 17.43
N LEU A 130 3.93 9.55 17.75
CA LEU A 130 4.98 9.17 18.71
C LEU A 130 6.40 9.30 18.13
N ARG A 131 6.60 9.08 16.82
CA ARG A 131 7.90 9.26 16.15
C ARG A 131 8.19 10.73 15.81
N GLY A 132 7.16 11.54 15.56
CA GLY A 132 7.27 12.98 15.31
C GLY A 132 7.50 13.83 16.56
N ASN A 133 7.14 13.33 17.75
CA ASN A 133 7.35 14.02 19.03
C ASN A 133 8.65 13.64 19.77
N LEU A 134 9.48 12.74 19.23
CA LEU A 134 10.74 12.36 19.89
C LEU A 134 11.83 13.46 19.80
N TRP A 135 11.66 14.48 18.94
CA TRP A 135 12.47 15.71 19.06
C TRP A 135 12.13 16.46 20.35
N MET A 136 10.88 16.42 20.84
CA MET A 136 10.44 17.27 21.95
C MET A 136 11.07 16.82 23.27
N LEU A 137 11.43 15.54 23.38
CA LEU A 137 12.17 15.00 24.52
C LEU A 137 13.62 15.50 24.61
N ASN A 138 14.20 16.06 23.54
CA ASN A 138 15.53 16.70 23.59
C ASN A 138 15.50 18.19 23.94
N VAL A 139 14.32 18.84 23.96
CA VAL A 139 14.21 20.24 24.42
C VAL A 139 14.03 20.30 25.95
N ALA A 140 13.37 19.29 26.54
CA ALA A 140 13.17 19.21 27.98
C ALA A 140 14.47 18.97 28.77
N SER A 141 15.48 18.31 28.19
CA SER A 141 16.76 18.04 28.88
C SER A 141 17.63 19.30 29.04
N ALA A 142 17.56 20.25 28.10
CA ALA A 142 18.32 21.49 28.18
C ALA A 142 17.80 22.44 29.27
N VAL A 143 16.49 22.45 29.51
CA VAL A 143 15.87 23.33 30.54
C VAL A 143 16.17 22.83 31.95
N VAL A 144 16.14 21.51 32.20
CA VAL A 144 16.48 20.93 33.51
C VAL A 144 17.96 21.15 33.86
N ALA A 145 18.87 21.04 32.88
CA ALA A 145 20.29 21.29 33.08
C ALA A 145 20.59 22.76 33.42
N LEU A 146 19.92 23.72 32.77
CA LEU A 146 20.10 25.14 33.04
C LEU A 146 19.56 25.56 34.42
N VAL A 147 18.43 24.99 34.86
CA VAL A 147 17.88 25.25 36.19
C VAL A 147 18.79 24.67 37.28
N ALA A 148 19.31 23.46 37.11
CA ALA A 148 20.26 22.87 38.07
C ALA A 148 21.57 23.67 38.16
N LEU A 149 22.08 24.17 37.03
CA LEU A 149 23.30 24.98 36.99
C LEU A 149 23.11 26.36 37.63
N GLY A 150 21.93 26.98 37.45
CA GLY A 150 21.60 28.25 38.11
C GLY A 150 21.47 28.12 39.64
N ILE A 151 20.88 27.03 40.13
CA ILE A 151 20.77 26.76 41.58
C ILE A 151 22.14 26.50 42.21
N ALA A 152 23.03 25.79 41.52
CA ALA A 152 24.38 25.52 42.01
C ALA A 152 25.24 26.79 42.14
N LEU A 153 25.09 27.75 41.23
CA LEU A 153 25.79 29.05 41.30
C LEU A 153 25.25 29.94 42.43
N SER A 154 23.95 29.83 42.75
CA SER A 154 23.33 30.60 43.85
C SER A 154 23.72 30.12 45.25
N LEU A 155 24.19 28.88 45.40
CA LEU A 155 24.58 28.30 46.70
C LEU A 155 26.08 28.42 46.98
N GLY A 156 26.89 28.76 45.98
CA GLY A 156 28.36 28.84 46.09
C GLY A 156 28.91 30.18 46.57
N THR A 157 28.09 31.24 46.70
CA THR A 157 28.58 32.60 46.98
C THR A 157 28.58 33.01 48.45
N ASP A 158 28.10 32.19 49.39
CA ASP A 158 28.05 32.56 50.82
C ASP A 158 29.28 32.11 51.64
N ALA A 159 30.25 31.42 51.03
CA ALA A 159 31.45 30.95 51.72
C ALA A 159 32.63 31.95 51.55
N CYS A 160 32.46 33.18 52.03
CA CYS A 160 33.54 34.04 52.54
C CYS A 160 32.99 35.44 52.83
N ARG A 161 32.62 35.69 54.09
CA ARG A 161 32.79 37.02 54.68
C ARG A 161 33.53 36.86 56.02
N PRO A 162 34.55 37.70 56.27
CA PRO A 162 35.59 37.53 57.29
C PRO A 162 35.10 37.72 58.72
#